data_AF-A0A1M4UCJ1-F1
#
_entry.id   AF-A0A1M4UCJ1-F1
#
_cell.length_a   1.000
_cell.length_b   1.000
_cell.length_c   1.000
_cell.angle_alpha   90.00
_cell.angle_beta   90.00
_cell.angle_gamma   90.00
#
_symmetry.space_group_name_H-M   'P 1'
#
loop_
_entity.id
_entity.type
_entity.pdbx_description
1 polymer ?
#
loop_
_entity_poly.entity_id
_entity_poly.type
_entity_poly.pdbx_seq_one_letter_code
_entity_poly.pdbx_strand_id
1 'polypeptide(L)'
;MPNNAVFSNSASDLKVQIFGSSVTTPIQVDSNGKLQILTENPINVTATDLDIRNLSSSQDGVAVYGSNDGGTTMKILKTNTDGELFITSDETLTVQATDLDIRNLTTDDSVSIYGTDGTDKRQIKTDSSGRIEVASIANEVDIRNLSNSQDSILIYGYDGENNKVITTDSDGLIKVVNAKRSFESQLFGDLNTTDSFTYLSFKDVSMYSDYVFYIKNKGSNSASLIVQISPTNNANDAIDHIIDIIVTSGAKELIIPSKFLQYVRLGYKSTLSGQSTTLDVYFQARY
;
A
#
# COMPACT_ATOMS: atom_id res chain seq x y z
N MET A 1 -19.17 -136.63 -13.82
CA MET A 1 -20.38 -137.45 -14.06
C MET A 1 -20.19 -138.22 -15.35
N PRO A 2 -20.76 -139.44 -15.47
CA PRO A 2 -20.67 -140.28 -16.65
C PRO A 2 -21.23 -139.56 -17.88
N ASN A 3 -20.56 -139.73 -19.02
CA ASN A 3 -20.91 -139.11 -20.29
C ASN A 3 -22.07 -139.88 -20.95
N ASN A 4 -23.30 -139.37 -20.84
CA ASN A 4 -24.47 -139.91 -21.54
C ASN A 4 -24.50 -139.30 -22.95
N ALA A 5 -23.98 -140.04 -23.93
CA ALA A 5 -24.05 -139.63 -25.33
C ALA A 5 -25.51 -139.65 -25.82
N VAL A 6 -26.06 -138.47 -26.11
CA VAL A 6 -27.38 -138.32 -26.74
C VAL A 6 -27.15 -138.03 -28.21
N PHE A 7 -27.50 -138.97 -29.09
CA PHE A 7 -27.47 -138.79 -30.53
C PHE A 7 -28.89 -138.45 -31.01
N SER A 8 -29.16 -137.16 -31.25
CA SER A 8 -30.37 -136.66 -31.94
C SER A 8 -29.97 -135.62 -32.97
N ASN A 9 -30.66 -135.62 -34.12
CA ASN A 9 -30.30 -134.86 -35.32
C ASN A 9 -31.44 -133.93 -35.82
N SER A 10 -32.39 -133.55 -34.95
CA SER A 10 -33.42 -132.52 -35.23
C SER A 10 -33.36 -131.37 -34.20
N ALA A 11 -33.28 -130.12 -34.67
CA ALA A 11 -32.95 -128.94 -33.84
C ALA A 11 -34.07 -128.46 -32.90
N SER A 12 -35.34 -128.80 -33.14
CA SER A 12 -36.48 -128.39 -32.30
C SER A 12 -36.46 -128.99 -30.90
N ASP A 13 -35.72 -130.08 -30.75
CA ASP A 13 -35.70 -130.90 -29.55
C ASP A 13 -34.45 -130.59 -28.69
N LEU A 14 -33.55 -129.75 -29.20
CA LEU A 14 -32.36 -129.24 -28.51
C LEU A 14 -32.67 -127.92 -27.78
N LYS A 15 -33.75 -127.89 -27.00
CA LYS A 15 -34.08 -126.71 -26.18
C LYS A 15 -33.15 -126.64 -24.97
N VAL A 16 -32.26 -125.65 -24.98
CA VAL A 16 -31.37 -125.34 -23.86
C VAL A 16 -32.06 -124.37 -22.92
N GLN A 17 -32.24 -124.76 -21.67
CA GLN A 17 -32.61 -123.82 -20.60
C GLN A 17 -31.33 -123.27 -19.99
N ILE A 18 -31.21 -121.95 -20.00
CA ILE A 18 -30.09 -121.25 -19.38
C ILE A 18 -30.54 -120.79 -18.01
N PHE A 19 -29.86 -121.33 -17.02
CA PHE A 19 -29.99 -120.91 -15.63
C PHE A 19 -28.95 -119.84 -15.35
N GLY A 20 -29.34 -118.85 -14.55
CA GLY A 20 -28.38 -117.97 -13.90
C GLY A 20 -27.69 -118.70 -12.74
N SER A 21 -27.47 -118.01 -11.63
CA SER A 21 -26.90 -118.60 -10.40
C SER A 21 -27.84 -119.56 -9.65
N SER A 22 -29.16 -119.53 -9.90
CA SER A 22 -30.12 -120.50 -9.35
C SER A 22 -30.11 -121.77 -10.18
N VAL A 23 -29.90 -122.93 -9.54
CA VAL A 23 -29.93 -124.24 -10.23
C VAL A 23 -31.36 -124.76 -10.47
N THR A 24 -32.39 -124.02 -10.06
CA THR A 24 -33.80 -124.44 -10.18
C THR A 24 -34.69 -123.45 -10.98
N THR A 25 -34.21 -122.25 -11.35
CA THR A 25 -35.01 -121.22 -12.07
C THR A 25 -34.27 -120.54 -13.24
N PRO A 26 -34.77 -120.57 -14.49
CA PRO A 26 -34.11 -119.97 -15.67
C PRO A 26 -34.41 -118.46 -15.87
N ILE A 27 -33.61 -117.77 -16.68
CA ILE A 27 -33.77 -116.33 -17.01
C ILE A 27 -35.04 -116.10 -17.87
N GLN A 28 -35.79 -115.03 -17.59
CA GLN A 28 -37.05 -114.70 -18.25
C GLN A 28 -36.90 -113.68 -19.39
N VAL A 29 -37.66 -113.87 -20.48
CA VAL A 29 -37.81 -112.94 -21.61
C VAL A 29 -39.29 -112.62 -21.83
N ASP A 30 -39.62 -111.46 -22.40
CA ASP A 30 -41.01 -111.06 -22.69
C ASP A 30 -41.55 -111.66 -24.01
N SER A 31 -42.83 -111.39 -24.36
CA SER A 31 -43.47 -111.97 -25.58
C SER A 31 -42.83 -111.55 -26.90
N ASN A 32 -41.85 -110.63 -26.88
CA ASN A 32 -41.08 -110.17 -28.02
C ASN A 32 -39.59 -110.57 -27.94
N GLY A 33 -39.23 -111.45 -27.02
CA GLY A 33 -37.87 -111.97 -26.89
C GLY A 33 -36.87 -110.98 -26.28
N LYS A 34 -37.33 -109.88 -25.68
CA LYS A 34 -36.43 -108.95 -24.97
C LYS A 34 -36.16 -109.47 -23.57
N LEU A 35 -34.90 -109.32 -23.15
CA LEU A 35 -34.44 -109.69 -21.82
C LEU A 35 -35.20 -108.87 -20.77
N GLN A 36 -35.88 -109.56 -19.84
CA GLN A 36 -36.45 -108.90 -18.68
C GLN A 36 -35.38 -108.79 -17.59
N ILE A 37 -34.72 -107.63 -17.54
CA ILE A 37 -33.79 -107.29 -16.48
C ILE A 37 -34.58 -106.55 -15.41
N LEU A 38 -34.94 -107.25 -14.33
CA LEU A 38 -35.30 -106.58 -13.10
C LEU A 38 -34.01 -106.14 -12.43
N THR A 39 -33.74 -104.84 -12.48
CA THR A 39 -32.66 -104.23 -11.70
C THR A 39 -33.30 -103.66 -10.45
N GLU A 40 -32.69 -103.89 -9.29
CA GLU A 40 -33.15 -103.21 -8.07
C GLU A 40 -32.72 -101.73 -8.02
N ASN A 41 -32.13 -101.20 -9.11
CA ASN A 41 -31.59 -99.82 -9.21
C ASN A 41 -31.92 -99.11 -10.57
N PRO A 42 -32.05 -97.75 -10.61
CA PRO A 42 -32.60 -96.97 -11.75
C PRO A 42 -31.73 -96.83 -13.02
N ILE A 43 -32.41 -96.54 -14.15
CA ILE A 43 -31.90 -96.50 -15.55
C ILE A 43 -31.70 -95.06 -16.05
N ASN A 44 -30.56 -94.77 -16.66
CA ASN A 44 -30.30 -93.50 -17.38
C ASN A 44 -31.03 -93.47 -18.74
N VAL A 45 -31.88 -92.44 -18.98
CA VAL A 45 -32.65 -92.28 -20.24
C VAL A 45 -32.59 -90.86 -20.85
N THR A 46 -32.42 -90.87 -22.18
CA THR A 46 -32.35 -89.80 -23.21
C THR A 46 -33.69 -89.09 -23.46
N ALA A 47 -33.68 -87.74 -23.50
CA ALA A 47 -34.87 -86.87 -23.50
C ALA A 47 -35.06 -86.04 -24.80
N THR A 48 -36.24 -85.40 -24.94
CA THR A 48 -36.74 -84.73 -26.16
C THR A 48 -36.58 -83.20 -26.24
N ASP A 49 -36.18 -82.49 -25.19
CA ASP A 49 -36.16 -81.02 -25.18
C ASP A 49 -34.77 -80.41 -25.48
N LEU A 50 -34.62 -79.80 -26.67
CA LEU A 50 -33.43 -79.07 -27.09
C LEU A 50 -33.80 -77.73 -27.77
N ASP A 51 -33.27 -76.61 -27.28
CA ASP A 51 -33.65 -75.22 -27.64
C ASP A 51 -32.45 -74.38 -28.20
N ILE A 52 -32.58 -73.74 -29.40
CA ILE A 52 -31.51 -72.94 -30.08
C ILE A 52 -32.07 -71.75 -30.94
N ARG A 53 -31.83 -70.48 -30.57
CA ARG A 53 -32.15 -69.23 -31.36
C ARG A 53 -31.25 -68.00 -31.02
N ASN A 54 -31.43 -66.85 -31.71
CA ASN A 54 -30.75 -65.56 -31.41
C ASN A 54 -31.28 -64.87 -30.14
N LEU A 55 -30.41 -64.19 -29.41
CA LEU A 55 -30.73 -63.52 -28.13
C LEU A 55 -31.30 -62.11 -28.33
N SER A 56 -32.29 -61.73 -27.51
CA SER A 56 -32.90 -60.40 -27.43
C SER A 56 -33.02 -59.95 -25.97
N SER A 57 -32.80 -58.68 -25.66
CA SER A 57 -32.86 -58.20 -24.26
C SER A 57 -34.25 -58.31 -23.60
N SER A 58 -35.32 -58.46 -24.39
CA SER A 58 -36.68 -58.66 -23.89
C SER A 58 -37.01 -60.09 -23.49
N GLN A 59 -36.22 -61.07 -23.94
CA GLN A 59 -36.47 -62.49 -23.68
C GLN A 59 -35.26 -63.22 -23.08
N ASP A 60 -34.07 -62.71 -23.33
CA ASP A 60 -32.80 -63.36 -23.05
C ASP A 60 -31.95 -62.46 -22.16
N GLY A 61 -31.50 -63.00 -21.03
CA GLY A 61 -30.53 -62.34 -20.16
C GLY A 61 -29.11 -62.68 -20.58
N VAL A 62 -28.29 -61.67 -20.90
CA VAL A 62 -26.86 -61.85 -21.13
C VAL A 62 -26.09 -61.26 -19.96
N ALA A 63 -25.39 -62.10 -19.21
CA ALA A 63 -24.50 -61.66 -18.16
C ALA A 63 -23.11 -61.34 -18.76
N VAL A 64 -22.59 -60.15 -18.48
CA VAL A 64 -21.22 -59.75 -18.81
C VAL A 64 -20.37 -59.81 -17.54
N TYR A 65 -19.18 -60.38 -17.67
CA TYR A 65 -18.28 -60.59 -16.55
C TYR A 65 -17.02 -59.74 -16.68
N GLY A 66 -16.52 -59.26 -15.55
CA GLY A 66 -15.20 -58.65 -15.40
C GLY A 66 -14.33 -59.49 -14.45
N SER A 67 -13.02 -59.25 -14.49
CA SER A 67 -12.06 -59.88 -13.59
C SER A 67 -11.11 -58.81 -13.05
N ASN A 68 -10.72 -58.96 -11.79
CA ASN A 68 -9.69 -58.13 -11.13
C ASN A 68 -8.38 -58.89 -10.90
N ASP A 69 -8.27 -60.12 -11.40
CA ASP A 69 -7.13 -61.03 -11.24
C ASP A 69 -6.52 -61.47 -12.58
N GLY A 70 -6.70 -60.66 -13.64
CA GLY A 70 -6.11 -60.93 -14.96
C GLY A 70 -6.86 -61.98 -15.78
N GLY A 71 -8.12 -62.27 -15.45
CA GLY A 71 -9.03 -63.14 -16.21
C GLY A 71 -9.27 -64.52 -15.60
N THR A 72 -8.67 -64.85 -14.44
CA THR A 72 -8.81 -66.17 -13.80
C THR A 72 -10.10 -66.33 -13.02
N THR A 73 -10.63 -65.25 -12.44
CA THR A 73 -11.93 -65.22 -11.75
C THR A 73 -12.84 -64.19 -12.40
N MET A 74 -13.95 -64.66 -12.95
CA MET A 74 -14.95 -63.82 -13.61
C MET A 74 -16.12 -63.53 -12.66
N LYS A 75 -16.40 -62.25 -12.40
CA LYS A 75 -17.56 -61.77 -11.63
C LYS A 75 -18.51 -60.99 -12.53
N ILE A 76 -19.82 -61.09 -12.31
CA ILE A 76 -20.81 -60.32 -13.06
C ILE A 76 -20.64 -58.83 -12.75
N LEU A 77 -20.53 -58.02 -13.80
CA LEU A 77 -20.60 -56.57 -13.67
C LEU A 77 -22.08 -56.18 -13.54
N LYS A 78 -22.46 -55.64 -12.38
CA LYS A 78 -23.85 -55.24 -12.09
C LYS A 78 -24.08 -53.81 -12.56
N THR A 79 -25.30 -53.47 -12.95
CA THR A 79 -25.73 -52.09 -13.22
C THR A 79 -26.90 -51.69 -12.33
N ASN A 80 -27.10 -50.39 -12.10
CA ASN A 80 -28.25 -49.87 -11.37
C ASN A 80 -29.50 -49.88 -12.27
N THR A 81 -30.62 -49.42 -11.71
CA THR A 81 -31.91 -49.34 -12.43
C THR A 81 -31.88 -48.40 -13.63
N ASP A 82 -30.92 -47.48 -13.67
CA ASP A 82 -30.72 -46.51 -14.76
C ASP A 82 -29.69 -47.00 -15.80
N GLY A 83 -29.11 -48.19 -15.59
CA GLY A 83 -28.17 -48.85 -16.51
C GLY A 83 -26.70 -48.45 -16.32
N GLU A 84 -26.37 -47.64 -15.32
CA GLU A 84 -24.99 -47.29 -15.00
C GLU A 84 -24.31 -48.43 -14.23
N LEU A 85 -22.98 -48.57 -14.35
CA LEU A 85 -22.24 -49.60 -13.62
C LEU A 85 -22.41 -49.41 -12.11
N PHE A 86 -22.95 -50.43 -11.47
CA PHE A 86 -23.25 -50.44 -10.06
C PHE A 86 -22.01 -50.83 -9.28
N ILE A 87 -21.26 -49.82 -8.86
CA ILE A 87 -20.15 -49.95 -7.94
C ILE A 87 -20.73 -49.76 -6.52
N THR A 88 -20.98 -50.86 -5.80
CA THR A 88 -21.49 -50.82 -4.43
C THR A 88 -20.45 -50.29 -3.45
N SER A 89 -20.89 -49.65 -2.37
CA SER A 89 -20.04 -49.20 -1.24
C SER A 89 -19.24 -50.30 -0.56
N ASP A 90 -19.59 -51.57 -0.79
CA ASP A 90 -18.99 -52.73 -0.12
C ASP A 90 -17.73 -53.23 -0.84
N GLU A 91 -17.39 -52.68 -2.02
CA GLU A 91 -16.13 -52.89 -2.74
C GLU A 91 -15.44 -51.53 -2.97
N THR A 92 -14.21 -51.36 -2.50
CA THR A 92 -13.47 -50.09 -2.61
C THR A 92 -13.20 -49.73 -4.07
N LEU A 93 -13.76 -48.61 -4.51
CA LEU A 93 -13.22 -47.85 -5.63
C LEU A 93 -11.87 -47.27 -5.18
N THR A 94 -10.79 -48.01 -5.41
CA THR A 94 -9.45 -47.51 -5.12
C THR A 94 -9.08 -46.45 -6.15
N VAL A 95 -9.45 -45.21 -5.84
CA VAL A 95 -8.79 -44.06 -6.41
C VAL A 95 -7.44 -43.99 -5.70
N GLN A 96 -6.37 -44.49 -6.32
CA GLN A 96 -5.03 -44.34 -5.78
C GLN A 96 -4.63 -42.87 -5.85
N ALA A 97 -4.99 -42.13 -4.81
CA ALA A 97 -4.50 -40.79 -4.52
C ALA A 97 -3.90 -40.83 -3.11
N THR A 98 -2.72 -40.26 -2.95
CA THR A 98 -2.05 -40.19 -1.63
C THR A 98 -2.71 -39.21 -0.68
N ASP A 99 -3.49 -38.26 -1.20
CA ASP A 99 -4.33 -37.32 -0.45
C ASP A 99 -5.46 -36.82 -1.36
N LEU A 100 -6.70 -36.75 -0.84
CA LEU A 100 -7.93 -36.42 -1.59
C LEU A 100 -8.82 -35.52 -0.72
N ASP A 101 -8.38 -34.30 -0.43
CA ASP A 101 -9.18 -33.30 0.29
C ASP A 101 -10.01 -32.46 -0.70
N ILE A 102 -11.21 -32.94 -1.05
CA ILE A 102 -12.14 -32.24 -1.96
C ILE A 102 -13.42 -31.91 -1.20
N ARG A 103 -13.45 -30.76 -0.54
CA ARG A 103 -14.66 -30.13 0.01
C ARG A 103 -14.62 -28.62 -0.17
N ASN A 104 -15.76 -27.97 -0.03
CA ASN A 104 -15.82 -26.51 0.05
C ASN A 104 -15.11 -26.06 1.34
N LEU A 105 -14.41 -24.92 1.26
CA LEU A 105 -13.86 -24.25 2.43
C LEU A 105 -14.99 -23.78 3.35
N THR A 106 -14.76 -23.93 4.65
CA THR A 106 -15.62 -23.58 5.77
C THR A 106 -14.93 -22.55 6.67
N THR A 107 -15.62 -22.05 7.69
CA THR A 107 -15.05 -21.09 8.66
C THR A 107 -13.96 -21.69 9.55
N ASP A 108 -13.86 -23.02 9.61
CA ASP A 108 -12.87 -23.72 10.42
C ASP A 108 -11.56 -23.96 9.63
N ASP A 109 -11.57 -23.70 8.33
CA ASP A 109 -10.42 -23.90 7.46
C ASP A 109 -9.41 -22.75 7.58
N SER A 110 -8.14 -23.11 7.73
CA SER A 110 -7.03 -22.16 7.75
C SER A 110 -6.39 -22.06 6.38
N VAL A 111 -6.37 -20.85 5.80
CA VAL A 111 -5.69 -20.58 4.52
C VAL A 111 -4.46 -19.71 4.78
N SER A 112 -3.28 -20.25 4.48
CA SER A 112 -2.04 -19.48 4.50
C SER A 112 -1.87 -18.70 3.18
N ILE A 113 -1.89 -17.36 3.26
CA ILE A 113 -1.66 -16.49 2.10
C ILE A 113 -0.21 -15.98 2.12
N TYR A 114 0.46 -16.04 0.97
CA TYR A 114 1.84 -15.58 0.81
C TYR A 114 1.91 -14.38 -0.13
N GLY A 115 2.67 -13.35 0.28
CA GLY A 115 3.13 -12.27 -0.59
C GLY A 115 4.52 -12.57 -1.14
N THR A 116 4.92 -11.90 -2.21
CA THR A 116 6.29 -11.94 -2.74
C THR A 116 6.82 -10.53 -2.86
N ASP A 117 8.10 -10.34 -2.52
CA ASP A 117 8.86 -9.11 -2.77
C ASP A 117 9.61 -9.15 -4.12
N GLY A 118 9.33 -10.16 -4.95
CA GLY A 118 10.02 -10.42 -6.20
C GLY A 118 11.12 -11.48 -6.09
N THR A 119 11.53 -11.87 -4.88
CA THR A 119 12.55 -12.91 -4.67
C THR A 119 12.06 -14.03 -3.76
N ASP A 120 11.51 -13.69 -2.59
CA ASP A 120 11.10 -14.67 -1.59
C ASP A 120 9.60 -14.61 -1.31
N LYS A 121 8.98 -15.79 -1.14
CA LYS A 121 7.60 -15.89 -0.67
C LYS A 121 7.58 -15.79 0.85
N ARG A 122 6.80 -14.84 1.38
CA ARG A 122 6.61 -14.66 2.83
C ARG A 122 5.14 -14.71 3.19
N GLN A 123 4.82 -15.38 4.29
CA GLN A 123 3.45 -15.47 4.78
C GLN A 123 2.97 -14.09 5.25
N ILE A 124 1.80 -13.68 4.78
CA ILE A 124 1.12 -12.47 5.25
C ILE A 124 0.44 -12.83 6.56
N LYS A 125 0.88 -12.22 7.67
CA LYS A 125 0.31 -12.44 9.00
C LYS A 125 -0.88 -11.52 9.23
N THR A 126 -1.74 -11.89 10.18
CA THR A 126 -2.83 -11.04 10.66
C THR A 126 -2.73 -10.86 12.17
N ASP A 127 -3.28 -9.75 12.67
CA ASP A 127 -3.45 -9.54 14.10
C ASP A 127 -4.60 -10.37 14.68
N SER A 128 -4.79 -10.31 16.01
CA SER A 128 -5.87 -11.03 16.71
C SER A 128 -7.28 -10.59 16.30
N SER A 129 -7.41 -9.49 15.55
CA SER A 129 -8.68 -8.99 14.99
C SER A 129 -8.85 -9.33 13.49
N GLY A 130 -7.91 -10.08 12.91
CA GLY A 130 -7.97 -10.52 11.51
C GLY A 130 -7.54 -9.45 10.49
N ARG A 131 -6.96 -8.32 10.92
CA ARG A 131 -6.38 -7.33 10.00
C ARG A 131 -4.98 -7.77 9.62
N ILE A 132 -4.56 -7.47 8.38
CA ILE A 132 -3.20 -7.77 7.92
C ILE A 132 -2.20 -7.04 8.83
N GLU A 133 -1.32 -7.82 9.44
CA GLU A 133 -0.13 -7.33 10.11
C GLU A 133 0.87 -6.97 9.01
N VAL A 134 0.86 -5.72 8.56
CA VAL A 134 1.96 -5.18 7.76
C VAL A 134 3.15 -5.09 8.70
N ALA A 135 3.90 -6.19 8.79
CA ALA A 135 5.11 -6.29 9.58
C ALA A 135 6.09 -5.22 9.09
N SER A 136 6.11 -4.10 9.80
CA SER A 136 7.06 -2.99 9.68
C SER A 136 7.35 -2.54 8.25
N ILE A 137 6.79 -1.39 7.85
CA ILE A 137 7.63 -0.44 7.11
C ILE A 137 8.77 -0.16 8.11
N ALA A 138 9.92 -0.78 7.84
CA ALA A 138 11.09 -0.88 8.69
C ALA A 138 11.31 0.40 9.51
N ASN A 139 11.53 0.27 10.82
CA ASN A 139 12.40 1.06 11.74
C ASN A 139 12.75 2.55 11.44
N GLU A 140 12.03 3.24 10.57
CA GLU A 140 12.40 4.51 9.94
C GLU A 140 11.23 5.48 9.89
N VAL A 141 10.00 5.02 10.15
CA VAL A 141 8.84 5.93 10.22
C VAL A 141 8.57 6.30 11.68
N ASP A 142 9.26 7.32 12.15
CA ASP A 142 8.98 7.96 13.43
C ASP A 142 7.67 8.78 13.34
N ILE A 143 6.53 8.09 13.37
CA ILE A 143 5.21 8.72 13.42
C ILE A 143 4.82 8.91 14.89
N ARG A 144 5.40 9.92 15.53
CA ARG A 144 4.97 10.39 16.86
C ARG A 144 4.78 11.90 16.87
N ASN A 145 4.16 12.39 17.94
CA ASN A 145 4.14 13.82 18.19
C ASN A 145 5.57 14.32 18.41
N LEU A 146 5.94 15.42 17.76
CA LEU A 146 7.22 16.07 17.96
C LEU A 146 7.37 16.53 19.42
N SER A 147 8.54 16.28 20.01
CA SER A 147 8.92 16.72 21.35
C SER A 147 10.19 17.56 21.30
N ASN A 148 10.23 18.65 22.05
CA ASN A 148 11.39 19.54 22.06
C ASN A 148 12.66 18.91 22.64
N SER A 149 12.52 17.89 23.49
CA SER A 149 13.64 17.19 24.14
C SER A 149 14.31 16.15 23.24
N GLN A 150 13.62 15.68 22.20
CA GLN A 150 14.14 14.67 21.28
C GLN A 150 14.38 15.22 19.87
N ASP A 151 13.54 16.15 19.40
CA ASP A 151 13.40 16.41 17.95
C ASP A 151 14.07 17.69 17.45
N SER A 152 14.85 18.39 18.27
CA SER A 152 15.71 19.54 17.89
C SER A 152 15.12 20.40 16.76
N ILE A 153 13.92 20.94 16.95
CA ILE A 153 13.21 21.68 15.91
C ILE A 153 13.84 23.06 15.75
N LEU A 154 14.46 23.33 14.59
CA LEU A 154 14.91 24.67 14.22
C LEU A 154 13.80 25.40 13.46
N ILE A 155 13.45 26.60 13.90
CA ILE A 155 12.47 27.47 13.25
C ILE A 155 13.20 28.61 12.54
N TYR A 156 12.91 28.78 11.25
CA TYR A 156 13.44 29.86 10.42
C TYR A 156 12.37 30.92 10.16
N GLY A 157 12.76 32.20 10.14
CA GLY A 157 12.00 33.29 9.55
C GLY A 157 12.47 33.58 8.13
N TYR A 158 11.63 34.17 7.29
CA TYR A 158 11.98 34.62 5.94
C TYR A 158 12.03 36.14 5.89
N ASP A 159 13.16 36.72 5.47
CA ASP A 159 13.37 38.17 5.42
C ASP A 159 12.96 38.82 4.09
N GLY A 160 12.37 38.03 3.17
CA GLY A 160 12.02 38.46 1.81
C GLY A 160 13.03 38.04 0.76
N GLU A 161 14.22 37.55 1.15
CA GLU A 161 15.24 37.04 0.23
C GLU A 161 15.82 35.69 0.70
N ASN A 162 16.07 35.54 2.00
CA ASN A 162 16.72 34.38 2.60
C ASN A 162 15.98 33.89 3.86
N ASN A 163 16.12 32.59 4.14
CA ASN A 163 15.73 32.03 5.44
C ASN A 163 16.80 32.37 6.50
N LYS A 164 16.37 32.90 7.63
CA LYS A 164 17.21 33.26 8.78
C LYS A 164 16.74 32.52 10.03
N VAL A 165 17.69 32.07 10.84
CA VAL A 165 17.37 31.40 12.11
C VAL A 165 16.75 32.41 13.07
N ILE A 166 15.62 32.06 13.68
CA ILE A 166 15.08 32.81 14.81
C ILE A 166 15.87 32.39 16.05
N THR A 167 16.56 33.33 16.69
CA THR A 167 17.35 33.06 17.90
C THR A 167 16.56 33.38 19.15
N THR A 168 16.79 32.61 20.21
CA THR A 168 16.28 32.91 21.56
C THR A 168 17.41 33.37 22.48
N ASP A 169 17.06 34.00 23.60
CA ASP A 169 17.98 34.19 24.72
C ASP A 169 18.14 32.90 25.55
N SER A 170 18.89 32.99 26.65
CA SER A 170 19.14 31.86 27.57
C SER A 170 17.88 31.38 28.28
N ASP A 171 16.82 32.19 28.33
CA ASP A 171 15.55 31.86 28.97
C ASP A 171 14.52 31.31 27.95
N GLY A 172 14.90 31.22 26.68
CA GLY A 172 14.07 30.65 25.61
C GLY A 172 13.10 31.65 24.98
N LEU A 173 13.22 32.95 25.27
CA LEU A 173 12.42 33.99 24.64
C LEU A 173 13.04 34.42 23.32
N ILE A 174 12.20 34.78 22.33
CA ILE A 174 12.68 35.25 21.02
C ILE A 174 13.50 36.53 21.20
N LYS A 175 14.72 36.52 20.69
CA LYS A 175 15.61 37.67 20.69
C LYS A 175 15.19 38.64 19.59
N VAL A 176 14.41 39.65 19.95
CA VAL A 176 14.10 40.78 19.07
C VAL A 176 15.23 41.79 19.17
N VAL A 177 16.05 41.89 18.12
CA VAL A 177 17.03 42.97 18.00
C VAL A 177 16.29 44.21 17.52
N ASN A 178 15.80 45.03 18.47
CA ASN A 178 15.45 46.41 18.13
C ASN A 178 16.72 47.07 17.61
N ALA A 179 16.65 47.71 16.43
CA ALA A 179 17.75 48.47 15.87
C ALA A 179 18.35 49.35 16.97
N LYS A 180 19.67 49.21 17.20
CA LYS A 180 20.40 50.06 18.14
C LYS A 180 20.01 51.51 17.85
N ARG A 181 19.63 52.26 18.89
CA ARG A 181 19.59 53.72 18.79
C ARG A 181 20.93 54.19 18.25
N SER A 182 20.93 54.70 17.04
CA SER A 182 22.14 55.05 16.31
C SER A 182 22.01 56.45 15.78
N PHE A 183 23.16 57.12 15.64
CA PHE A 183 23.21 58.51 15.25
C PHE A 183 23.74 58.62 13.83
N GLU A 184 23.06 59.43 13.03
CA GLU A 184 23.58 59.92 11.77
C GLU A 184 24.16 61.32 11.96
N SER A 185 25.29 61.61 11.32
CA SER A 185 25.90 62.94 11.32
C SER A 185 26.41 63.28 9.93
N GLN A 186 25.96 64.41 9.37
CA GLN A 186 26.36 64.92 8.08
C GLN A 186 26.88 66.36 8.22
N LEU A 187 28.08 66.63 7.69
CA LEU A 187 28.68 67.96 7.67
C LEU A 187 28.51 68.60 6.29
N PHE A 188 28.02 69.84 6.28
CA PHE A 188 28.06 70.77 5.17
C PHE A 188 29.04 71.89 5.56
N GLY A 189 30.29 71.77 5.11
CA GLY A 189 31.37 72.68 5.47
C GLY A 189 31.51 73.85 4.50
N ASP A 190 32.08 74.95 5.01
CA ASP A 190 32.52 76.11 4.22
C ASP A 190 31.42 76.75 3.34
N LEU A 191 30.19 76.80 3.86
CA LEU A 191 29.04 77.40 3.19
C LEU A 191 29.16 78.93 3.22
N ASN A 192 29.39 79.55 2.07
CA ASN A 192 29.44 81.01 1.95
C ASN A 192 28.03 81.59 1.77
N THR A 193 27.67 82.55 2.62
CA THR A 193 26.39 83.25 2.53
C THR A 193 26.38 84.29 1.41
N THR A 194 25.22 84.53 0.82
CA THR A 194 24.99 85.66 -0.10
C THR A 194 23.93 86.61 0.49
N ASP A 195 23.53 87.64 -0.27
CA ASP A 195 22.47 88.58 0.11
C ASP A 195 21.07 87.95 0.09
N SER A 196 20.91 86.81 -0.60
CA SER A 196 19.67 86.04 -0.69
C SER A 196 19.80 84.67 0.00
N PHE A 197 18.67 84.09 0.39
CA PHE A 197 18.64 82.75 0.97
C PHE A 197 19.11 81.70 -0.04
N THR A 198 20.18 81.01 0.32
CA THR A 198 20.62 79.77 -0.31
C THR A 198 20.19 78.60 0.56
N TYR A 199 19.75 77.50 -0.04
CA TYR A 199 19.23 76.34 0.69
C TYR A 199 20.09 75.09 0.47
N LEU A 200 20.23 74.29 1.52
CA LEU A 200 20.73 72.92 1.41
C LEU A 200 19.72 72.02 0.68
N SER A 201 20.19 70.87 0.20
CA SER A 201 19.30 69.84 -0.34
C SER A 201 18.35 69.31 0.73
N PHE A 202 17.15 68.90 0.34
CA PHE A 202 16.22 68.24 1.25
C PHE A 202 16.82 66.96 1.81
N LYS A 203 16.64 66.78 3.12
CA LYS A 203 16.96 65.58 3.86
C LYS A 203 15.67 64.85 4.21
N ASP A 204 15.54 63.59 3.81
CA ASP A 204 14.46 62.72 4.28
C ASP A 204 14.71 62.38 5.76
N VAL A 205 13.72 62.66 6.60
CA VAL A 205 13.76 62.44 8.04
C VAL A 205 12.66 61.49 8.54
N SER A 206 11.99 60.78 7.63
CA SER A 206 10.88 59.85 7.95
C SER A 206 11.24 58.74 8.93
N MET A 207 12.51 58.33 8.97
CA MET A 207 12.98 57.23 9.83
C MET A 207 13.63 57.71 11.14
N TYR A 208 13.79 59.02 11.35
CA TYR A 208 14.44 59.53 12.55
C TYR A 208 13.42 59.88 13.64
N SER A 209 13.74 59.48 14.87
CA SER A 209 13.01 59.88 16.08
C SER A 209 13.19 61.37 16.40
N ASP A 210 14.41 61.89 16.24
CA ASP A 210 14.78 63.28 16.49
C ASP A 210 15.90 63.71 15.54
N TYR A 211 15.97 65.00 15.20
CA TYR A 211 17.04 65.59 14.41
C TYR A 211 17.32 67.05 14.80
N VAL A 212 18.53 67.50 14.50
CA VAL A 212 19.03 68.81 14.88
C VAL A 212 20.00 69.36 13.85
N PHE A 213 20.00 70.68 13.67
CA PHE A 213 21.07 71.38 12.98
C PHE A 213 21.95 72.08 14.00
N TYR A 214 23.24 71.75 14.02
CA TYR A 214 24.25 72.50 14.74
C TYR A 214 25.02 73.37 13.74
N ILE A 215 25.00 74.68 13.94
CA ILE A 215 25.60 75.65 13.03
C ILE A 215 26.76 76.33 13.73
N LYS A 216 27.86 76.50 13.01
CA LYS A 216 29.02 77.26 13.46
C LYS A 216 29.32 78.34 12.42
N ASN A 217 29.25 79.60 12.84
CA ASN A 217 29.67 80.71 12.01
C ASN A 217 31.17 80.94 12.18
N LYS A 218 31.94 80.70 11.11
CA LYS A 218 33.41 80.83 11.11
C LYS A 218 33.89 82.14 10.49
N GLY A 219 33.02 82.88 9.79
CA GLY A 219 33.37 84.15 9.17
C GLY A 219 33.13 85.35 10.07
N SER A 220 33.44 86.53 9.53
CA SER A 220 33.47 87.80 10.28
C SER A 220 32.13 88.52 10.37
N ASN A 221 31.10 88.06 9.66
CA ASN A 221 29.79 88.69 9.59
C ASN A 221 28.70 87.75 10.13
N SER A 222 27.54 88.31 10.50
CA SER A 222 26.41 87.52 11.00
C SER A 222 25.61 86.87 9.86
N ALA A 223 25.06 85.68 10.11
CA ALA A 223 24.18 84.97 9.18
C ALA A 223 22.74 84.91 9.71
N SER A 224 21.76 84.92 8.81
CA SER A 224 20.35 84.64 9.07
C SER A 224 20.00 83.27 8.52
N LEU A 225 19.32 82.44 9.32
CA LEU A 225 18.96 81.07 9.01
C LEU A 225 17.44 80.87 9.05
N ILE A 226 16.98 79.96 8.20
CA ILE A 226 15.60 79.47 8.17
C ILE A 226 15.61 77.95 8.04
N VAL A 227 14.68 77.26 8.69
CA VAL A 227 14.45 75.83 8.49
C VAL A 227 13.11 75.66 7.79
N GLN A 228 13.16 74.95 6.66
CA GLN A 228 11.97 74.55 5.93
C GLN A 228 11.67 73.07 6.13
N ILE A 229 10.40 72.75 6.31
CA ILE A 229 9.88 71.39 6.31
C ILE A 229 8.90 71.21 5.14
N SER A 230 8.83 70.01 4.58
CA SER A 230 8.03 69.73 3.39
C SER A 230 7.53 68.28 3.38
N PRO A 231 6.32 68.00 2.85
CA PRO A 231 5.86 66.63 2.64
C PRO A 231 6.56 65.96 1.44
N THR A 232 7.13 66.75 0.52
CA THR A 232 7.85 66.27 -0.67
C THR A 232 9.25 66.89 -0.76
N ASN A 233 10.08 66.45 -1.70
CA ASN A 233 11.37 67.10 -2.00
C ASN A 233 11.23 68.31 -2.96
N ASN A 234 10.01 68.79 -3.21
CA ASN A 234 9.75 69.96 -4.04
C ASN A 234 9.75 71.24 -3.20
N ALA A 235 10.49 72.26 -3.64
CA ALA A 235 10.58 73.55 -2.95
C ALA A 235 9.25 74.29 -2.83
N ASN A 236 8.30 74.08 -3.76
CA ASN A 236 7.00 74.74 -3.76
C ASN A 236 6.05 74.22 -2.67
N ASP A 237 6.30 73.00 -2.18
CA ASP A 237 5.50 72.37 -1.11
C ASP A 237 6.08 72.66 0.28
N ALA A 238 7.22 73.35 0.33
CA ALA A 238 7.94 73.65 1.56
C ALA A 238 7.32 74.82 2.31
N ILE A 239 7.27 74.70 3.63
CA ILE A 239 6.88 75.79 4.53
C ILE A 239 8.05 76.20 5.40
N ASP A 240 8.16 77.50 5.66
CA ASP A 240 9.10 78.04 6.65
C ASP A 240 8.60 77.70 8.06
N HIS A 241 9.37 76.87 8.79
CA HIS A 241 9.00 76.41 10.13
C HIS A 241 9.68 77.21 11.23
N ILE A 242 11.00 77.37 11.14
CA ILE A 242 11.79 78.21 12.05
C ILE A 242 12.43 79.30 11.20
N ILE A 243 12.22 80.56 11.57
CA ILE A 243 12.71 81.72 10.82
C ILE A 243 13.49 82.67 11.72
N ASP A 244 14.21 83.61 11.10
CA ASP A 244 14.90 84.72 11.74
C ASP A 244 15.93 84.33 12.82
N ILE A 245 16.54 83.15 12.68
CA ILE A 245 17.64 82.74 13.55
C ILE A 245 18.91 83.47 13.10
N ILE A 246 19.48 84.28 13.99
CA ILE A 246 20.71 85.03 13.71
C ILE A 246 21.88 84.36 14.42
N VAL A 247 22.92 84.00 13.66
CA VAL A 247 24.18 83.50 14.21
C VAL A 247 25.26 84.53 13.97
N THR A 248 25.70 85.19 15.04
CA THR A 248 26.74 86.22 14.98
C THR A 248 28.10 85.63 14.63
N SER A 249 29.04 86.49 14.22
CA SER A 249 30.42 86.10 13.89
C SER A 249 31.06 85.29 15.02
N GLY A 250 31.63 84.13 14.69
CA GLY A 250 32.28 83.24 15.66
C GLY A 250 31.33 82.45 16.58
N ALA A 251 30.02 82.71 16.53
CA ALA A 251 29.04 82.05 17.38
C ALA A 251 28.63 80.66 16.85
N LYS A 252 27.98 79.91 17.73
CA LYS A 252 27.40 78.59 17.44
C LYS A 252 25.94 78.61 17.81
N GLU A 253 25.12 77.89 17.06
CA GLU A 253 23.67 77.84 17.26
C GLU A 253 23.17 76.41 17.09
N LEU A 254 22.12 76.05 17.82
CA LEU A 254 21.49 74.73 17.77
C LEU A 254 20.01 74.88 17.43
N ILE A 255 19.59 74.38 16.28
CA ILE A 255 18.20 74.46 15.82
C ILE A 255 17.56 73.09 15.92
N ILE A 256 16.56 72.97 16.81
CA ILE A 256 15.75 71.77 17.02
C ILE A 256 14.33 72.03 16.47
N PRO A 257 13.97 71.43 15.32
CA PRO A 257 12.63 71.58 14.77
C PRO A 257 11.55 70.97 15.67
N SER A 258 10.58 71.78 16.08
CA SER A 258 9.44 71.37 16.94
C SER A 258 8.27 70.72 16.18
N LYS A 259 8.28 70.75 14.85
CA LYS A 259 7.29 70.11 13.97
C LYS A 259 8.04 69.32 12.91
N PHE A 260 7.44 68.24 12.44
CA PHE A 260 8.05 67.33 11.48
C PHE A 260 7.14 67.13 10.26
N LEU A 261 7.79 67.01 9.11
CA LEU A 261 7.28 66.43 7.86
C LEU A 261 8.38 65.52 7.30
N GLN A 262 8.11 64.79 6.22
CA GLN A 262 9.08 63.83 5.66
C GLN A 262 10.42 64.47 5.29
N TYR A 263 10.43 65.71 4.80
CA TYR A 263 11.64 66.38 4.34
C TYR A 263 11.93 67.65 5.14
N VAL A 264 13.21 67.90 5.40
CA VAL A 264 13.72 69.14 6.00
C VAL A 264 14.91 69.70 5.23
N ARG A 265 15.07 71.02 5.20
CA ARG A 265 16.30 71.68 4.74
C ARG A 265 16.58 72.97 5.49
N LEU A 266 17.83 73.39 5.51
CA LEU A 266 18.27 74.67 6.09
C LEU A 266 18.54 75.68 4.97
N GLY A 267 17.98 76.87 5.10
CA GLY A 267 18.31 78.05 4.32
C GLY A 267 19.22 79.00 5.11
N TYR A 268 20.14 79.67 4.43
CA TYR A 268 21.08 80.61 5.04
C TYR A 268 21.38 81.80 4.12
N LYS A 269 21.58 82.98 4.71
CA LYS A 269 22.04 84.20 4.04
C LYS A 269 22.84 85.10 4.98
N SER A 270 23.49 86.14 4.47
CA SER A 270 24.07 87.17 5.32
C SER A 270 22.98 88.07 5.89
N THR A 271 23.18 88.58 7.11
CA THR A 271 22.30 89.62 7.67
C THR A 271 22.52 90.98 7.03
N LEU A 272 23.72 91.26 6.52
CA LEU A 272 24.11 92.54 5.94
C LEU A 272 24.45 92.34 4.45
N SER A 273 23.78 93.10 3.58
CA SER A 273 24.02 93.03 2.13
C SER A 273 25.47 93.39 1.79
N GLY A 274 26.07 92.61 0.89
CA GLY A 274 27.47 92.73 0.47
C GLY A 274 28.50 92.19 1.45
N GLN A 275 28.09 91.71 2.64
CA GLN A 275 29.00 91.28 3.70
C GLN A 275 28.84 89.77 3.97
N SER A 276 29.47 88.92 3.16
CA SER A 276 29.35 87.47 3.31
C SER A 276 30.00 86.94 4.60
N THR A 277 29.54 85.77 5.05
CA THR A 277 30.19 84.97 6.09
C THR A 277 30.24 83.50 5.66
N THR A 278 31.01 82.69 6.39
CA THR A 278 31.22 81.28 6.13
C THR A 278 30.69 80.42 7.28
N LEU A 279 29.85 79.43 6.98
CA LEU A 279 29.20 78.56 7.96
C LEU A 279 29.65 77.10 7.79
N ASP A 280 29.77 76.40 8.92
CA ASP A 280 29.70 74.93 8.94
C ASP A 280 28.36 74.52 9.55
N VAL A 281 27.65 73.61 8.89
CA VAL A 281 26.37 73.08 9.34
C VAL A 281 26.48 71.57 9.51
N TYR A 282 26.18 71.09 10.70
CA TYR A 282 26.07 69.67 11.01
C TYR A 282 24.59 69.31 11.14
N PHE A 283 24.12 68.42 10.29
CA PHE A 283 22.85 67.74 10.51
C PHE A 283 23.11 66.47 11.32
N GLN A 284 22.43 66.32 12.44
CA GLN A 284 22.49 65.11 13.26
C GLN A 284 21.10 64.57 13.53
N ALA A 285 20.95 63.25 13.47
CA ALA A 285 19.67 62.59 13.71
C ALA A 285 19.83 61.28 14.46
N ARG A 286 18.78 60.85 15.14
CA ARG A 286 18.70 59.58 15.87
C ARG A 286 17.59 58.71 15.28
N TYR A 287 17.91 57.50 14.83
CA TYR A 287 16.94 56.45 14.52
C TYR A 287 16.96 55.36 15.60
#